data_AF-A0A9W7IC67-F1
#
_entry.id   AF-A0A9W7IC67-F1
#
_cell.length_a   1.000
_cell.length_b   1.000
_cell.length_c   1.000
_cell.angle_alpha   90.00
_cell.angle_beta   90.00
_cell.angle_gamma   90.00
#
_symmetry.space_group_name_H-M   'P 1'
#
loop_
_entity.id
_entity.type
_entity.pdbx_description
1 polymer ?
#
loop_
_entity_poly.entity_id
_entity_poly.type
_entity_poly.pdbx_seq_one_letter_code
_entity_poly.pdbx_strand_id
1 'polypeptide(L)'
;MSSNEQAVASLISQLALSFDGAVLGAALAYAAFRTIYRFKATSSALRKIRGAPYFRVADLRSLLEEDTSDSAEEPIVIIRGAVEARSVADGRSLKGLKNNALVSQESGDKAVIIQRTQTYIYHEWRGLFGWTSDLRAIIGRSWNKKESTSMRTVPFILIEGGQWPQSDFVMVNMNGSKHPLPLTTVYHQLHPINASPYTFLQALFSHEYPVGLLDEEKILPVGKEISAVGIGRLNNGVPEIKACEDLPFFLTDMTKDQMLLDLAFKTKIMFWGGIVLGSLSIGILGYAFVRNWNKWKERRQRRIQESTNAATDDSTSQIDLEEETGDVPDGELCVICLMRRRRSAFIPCGHLVCCRHCAMSVERELVPKCPVCRMAIRSSVRIYAS
;
A
#
# COMPACT_ATOMS: atom_id res chain seq x y z
N MET A 1 4.92 -29.39 -7.51
CA MET A 1 4.41 -28.21 -6.77
C MET A 1 4.81 -28.40 -5.33
N SER A 2 5.68 -27.53 -4.83
CA SER A 2 6.31 -27.71 -3.51
C SER A 2 5.31 -27.41 -2.39
N SER A 3 5.47 -28.05 -1.22
CA SER A 3 4.62 -27.80 -0.04
C SER A 3 4.57 -26.32 0.37
N ASN A 4 5.64 -25.57 0.07
CA ASN A 4 5.70 -24.13 0.26
C ASN A 4 4.76 -23.36 -0.67
N GLU A 5 4.55 -23.80 -1.91
CA GLU A 5 3.61 -23.15 -2.84
C GLU A 5 2.16 -23.35 -2.40
N GLN A 6 1.82 -24.51 -1.85
CA GLN A 6 0.48 -24.78 -1.31
C GLN A 6 0.19 -23.97 -0.04
N ALA A 7 1.18 -23.84 0.86
CA ALA A 7 1.05 -23.02 2.06
C ALA A 7 0.89 -21.53 1.73
N VAL A 8 1.68 -21.03 0.78
CA VAL A 8 1.58 -19.64 0.30
C VAL A 8 0.23 -19.41 -0.39
N ALA A 9 -0.24 -20.34 -1.23
CA ALA A 9 -1.55 -20.25 -1.86
C ALA A 9 -2.70 -20.27 -0.82
N SER A 10 -2.61 -21.10 0.22
CA SER A 10 -3.62 -21.13 1.28
C SER A 10 -3.63 -19.84 2.10
N LEU A 11 -2.46 -19.27 2.40
CA LEU A 11 -2.37 -18.00 3.13
C LEU A 11 -2.90 -16.83 2.30
N ILE A 12 -2.59 -16.78 1.01
CA ILE A 12 -3.15 -15.78 0.09
C ILE A 12 -4.68 -15.92 0.02
N SER A 13 -5.19 -17.16 -0.04
CA SER A 13 -6.63 -17.41 -0.06
C SER A 13 -7.34 -17.01 1.23
N GLN A 14 -6.73 -17.26 2.40
CA GLN A 14 -7.29 -16.89 3.69
C GLN A 14 -7.24 -15.37 3.92
N LEU A 15 -6.17 -14.68 3.51
CA LEU A 15 -6.08 -13.22 3.55
C LEU A 15 -7.07 -12.55 2.59
N ALA A 16 -7.31 -13.15 1.42
CA ALA A 16 -8.31 -12.68 0.47
C ALA A 16 -9.75 -12.90 0.96
N LEU A 17 -9.97 -13.86 1.86
CA LEU A 17 -11.26 -14.15 2.49
C LEU A 17 -11.48 -13.35 3.78
N SER A 18 -10.42 -12.94 4.49
CA SER A 18 -10.51 -12.20 5.75
C SER A 18 -10.75 -10.69 5.56
N PHE A 19 -10.34 -10.12 4.43
CA PHE A 19 -10.71 -8.77 4.02
C PHE A 19 -11.90 -8.80 3.06
N ASP A 20 -12.79 -7.81 3.11
CA ASP A 20 -13.71 -7.54 2.00
C ASP A 20 -12.85 -7.45 0.73
N GLY A 21 -12.97 -8.41 -0.20
CA GLY A 21 -12.04 -8.55 -1.33
C GLY A 21 -11.81 -7.25 -2.11
N ALA A 22 -12.73 -6.29 -2.04
CA ALA A 22 -12.56 -4.93 -2.54
C ALA A 22 -11.33 -4.19 -1.96
N VAL A 23 -11.04 -4.33 -0.65
CA VAL A 23 -9.88 -3.69 0.01
C VAL A 23 -8.58 -4.27 -0.52
N LEU A 24 -8.48 -5.60 -0.61
CA LEU A 24 -7.32 -6.26 -1.20
C LEU A 24 -7.16 -5.88 -2.68
N GLY A 25 -8.25 -5.86 -3.43
CA GLY A 25 -8.27 -5.42 -4.82
C GLY A 25 -7.77 -3.99 -5.00
N ALA A 26 -8.18 -3.06 -4.12
CA ALA A 26 -7.73 -1.66 -4.12
C ALA A 26 -6.25 -1.51 -3.72
N ALA A 27 -5.79 -2.27 -2.72
CA ALA A 27 -4.38 -2.28 -2.32
C ALA A 27 -3.47 -2.78 -3.46
N LEU A 28 -3.88 -3.85 -4.15
CA LEU A 28 -3.19 -4.35 -5.33
C LEU A 28 -3.24 -3.36 -6.50
N ALA A 29 -4.36 -2.65 -6.70
CA ALA A 29 -4.47 -1.58 -7.70
C ALA A 29 -3.45 -0.46 -7.43
N TYR A 30 -3.35 -0.03 -6.18
CA TYR A 30 -2.39 0.99 -5.76
C TYR A 30 -0.94 0.53 -5.95
N ALA A 31 -0.64 -0.72 -5.59
CA ALA A 31 0.67 -1.31 -5.84
C ALA A 31 1.00 -1.36 -7.33
N ALA A 32 0.06 -1.81 -8.17
CA ALA A 32 0.21 -1.82 -9.63
C ALA A 32 0.46 -0.42 -10.18
N PHE A 33 -0.31 0.59 -9.76
CA PHE A 33 -0.12 1.97 -10.16
C PHE A 33 1.29 2.49 -9.78
N ARG A 34 1.74 2.22 -8.56
CA ARG A 34 3.09 2.58 -8.10
C ARG A 34 4.19 1.89 -8.91
N THR A 35 3.99 0.63 -9.31
CA THR A 35 4.95 -0.08 -10.17
C THR A 35 5.02 0.53 -11.57
N ILE A 36 3.89 0.95 -12.15
CA ILE A 36 3.84 1.62 -13.47
C ILE A 36 4.55 2.97 -13.42
N TYR A 37 4.34 3.75 -12.35
CA TYR A 37 5.02 5.03 -12.18
C TYR A 37 6.55 4.86 -12.09
N ARG A 38 7.01 3.90 -11.27
CA ARG A 38 8.44 3.56 -11.18
C ARG A 38 9.02 3.00 -12.48
N PHE A 39 8.23 2.22 -13.23
CA PHE A 39 8.60 1.75 -14.55
C PHE A 39 8.81 2.92 -15.53
N LYS A 40 7.92 3.93 -15.52
CA LYS A 40 8.08 5.13 -16.36
C LYS A 40 9.36 5.91 -16.02
N ALA A 41 9.64 6.09 -14.73
CA ALA A 41 10.87 6.75 -14.28
C ALA A 41 12.13 5.96 -14.72
N THR A 42 12.14 4.65 -14.49
CA THR A 42 13.29 3.79 -14.80
C THR A 42 13.52 3.62 -16.29
N SER A 43 12.46 3.53 -17.10
CA SER A 43 12.55 3.45 -18.56
C SER A 43 13.02 4.78 -19.17
N SER A 44 12.60 5.92 -18.60
CA SER A 44 13.14 7.24 -18.96
C SER A 44 14.64 7.31 -18.67
N ALA A 45 15.05 6.93 -17.45
CA ALA A 45 16.46 6.88 -17.07
C ALA A 45 17.29 5.95 -17.98
N LEU A 46 16.75 4.78 -18.35
CA LEU A 46 17.41 3.86 -19.28
C LEU A 46 17.65 4.51 -20.65
N ARG A 47 16.67 5.27 -21.17
CA ARG A 47 16.82 5.99 -22.44
C ARG A 47 17.89 7.08 -22.33
N LYS A 48 17.88 7.85 -21.24
CA LYS A 48 18.87 8.90 -20.96
C LYS A 48 20.29 8.33 -20.86
N ILE A 49 20.50 7.25 -20.10
CA ILE A 49 21.81 6.60 -19.94
C ILE A 49 22.28 5.94 -21.24
N ARG A 50 21.36 5.39 -22.05
CA ARG A 50 21.70 4.83 -23.36
C ARG A 50 22.20 5.92 -24.33
N GLY A 51 21.55 7.08 -24.35
CA GLY A 51 21.93 8.22 -25.17
C GLY A 51 23.13 9.00 -24.64
N ALA A 52 23.41 8.91 -23.34
CA ALA A 52 24.52 9.62 -22.72
C ALA A 52 25.86 9.11 -23.24
N PRO A 53 26.74 9.98 -23.77
CA PRO A 53 28.07 9.58 -24.15
C PRO A 53 28.91 9.16 -22.93
N TYR A 54 29.83 8.22 -23.17
CA TYR A 54 30.82 7.78 -22.18
C TYR A 54 32.13 8.48 -22.51
N PHE A 55 32.64 9.28 -21.58
CA PHE A 55 33.88 10.02 -21.77
C PHE A 55 34.95 9.58 -20.77
N ARG A 56 36.19 9.68 -21.23
CA ARG A 56 37.36 9.71 -20.36
C ARG A 56 37.46 11.07 -19.69
N VAL A 57 38.25 11.15 -18.63
CA VAL A 57 38.36 12.38 -17.83
C VAL A 57 38.99 13.51 -18.67
N ALA A 58 39.96 13.17 -19.53
CA ALA A 58 40.63 14.11 -20.43
C ALA A 58 39.69 14.72 -21.50
N ASP A 59 38.82 13.90 -22.10
CA ASP A 59 37.96 14.30 -23.22
C ASP A 59 36.78 15.18 -22.77
N LEU A 60 36.51 15.26 -21.45
CA LEU A 60 35.40 16.04 -20.93
C LEU A 60 35.61 17.54 -21.09
N ARG A 61 36.84 18.02 -20.91
CA ARG A 61 37.12 19.46 -20.97
C ARG A 61 36.85 20.01 -22.37
N SER A 62 37.30 19.32 -23.40
CA SER A 62 37.07 19.72 -24.81
C SER A 62 35.59 19.78 -25.14
N LEU A 63 34.80 18.82 -24.66
CA LEU A 63 33.35 18.79 -24.93
C LEU A 63 32.59 19.91 -24.20
N LEU A 64 32.92 20.16 -22.93
CA LEU A 64 32.30 21.24 -22.17
C LEU A 64 32.69 22.63 -22.70
N GLU A 65 33.83 22.76 -23.37
CA GLU A 65 34.22 23.98 -24.08
C GLU A 65 33.42 24.15 -25.38
N GLU A 66 33.14 23.06 -26.12
CA GLU A 66 32.31 23.08 -27.34
C GLU A 66 30.82 23.37 -27.06
N ASP A 67 30.24 22.85 -25.97
CA ASP A 67 28.82 23.00 -25.65
C ASP A 67 28.42 24.38 -25.07
N THR A 68 29.40 25.23 -24.69
CA THR A 68 29.11 26.57 -24.13
C THR A 68 28.52 27.55 -25.14
N SER A 69 28.50 27.23 -26.44
CA SER A 69 28.07 28.16 -27.47
C SER A 69 26.58 28.14 -27.84
N ASP A 70 25.77 27.08 -27.62
CA ASP A 70 24.41 27.11 -28.24
C ASP A 70 23.29 26.16 -27.76
N SER A 71 23.32 25.53 -26.57
CA SER A 71 22.16 24.71 -26.14
C SER A 71 21.77 24.80 -24.65
N ALA A 72 20.46 24.97 -24.41
CA ALA A 72 19.84 25.10 -23.09
C ALA A 72 19.67 23.75 -22.35
N GLU A 73 20.06 22.63 -22.97
CA GLU A 73 19.98 21.29 -22.37
C GLU A 73 21.35 20.90 -21.83
N GLU A 74 21.47 20.83 -20.50
CA GLU A 74 22.74 20.46 -19.86
C GLU A 74 23.07 18.98 -20.16
N PRO A 75 24.23 18.68 -20.77
CA PRO A 75 24.52 17.33 -21.26
C PRO A 75 24.71 16.35 -20.10
N ILE A 76 24.01 15.21 -20.19
CA ILE A 76 24.20 14.09 -19.28
C ILE A 76 25.45 13.33 -19.70
N VAL A 77 26.41 13.22 -18.79
CA VAL A 77 27.70 12.61 -19.04
C VAL A 77 27.94 11.46 -18.05
N ILE A 78 28.63 10.43 -18.54
CA ILE A 78 29.11 9.29 -17.75
C ILE A 78 30.64 9.27 -17.80
N ILE A 79 31.28 9.31 -16.64
CA ILE A 79 32.74 9.29 -16.51
C ILE A 79 33.15 8.23 -15.50
N ARG A 80 34.23 7.51 -15.80
CA ARG A 80 34.85 6.57 -14.88
C ARG A 80 36.22 7.06 -14.46
N GLY A 81 36.49 7.02 -13.16
CA GLY A 81 37.80 7.43 -12.61
C GLY A 81 38.03 6.90 -11.21
N ALA A 82 39.27 6.99 -10.76
CA ALA A 82 39.68 6.67 -9.40
C ALA A 82 39.44 7.88 -8.47
N VAL A 83 38.95 7.62 -7.27
CA VAL A 83 38.63 8.66 -6.28
C VAL A 83 39.89 9.19 -5.60
N GLU A 84 40.09 10.50 -5.61
CA GLU A 84 41.16 11.16 -4.84
C GLU A 84 40.66 12.35 -4.02
N ALA A 85 41.22 12.53 -2.83
CA ALA A 85 40.88 13.65 -1.96
C ALA A 85 41.55 14.94 -2.44
N ARG A 86 40.80 16.04 -2.51
CA ARG A 86 41.35 17.34 -2.93
C ARG A 86 42.08 18.02 -1.77
N SER A 87 43.32 18.48 -2.00
CA SER A 87 44.00 19.39 -1.08
C SER A 87 43.55 20.84 -1.28
N VAL A 88 43.18 21.52 -0.21
CA VAL A 88 42.87 22.97 -0.19
C VAL A 88 44.18 23.75 -0.07
N ALA A 89 45.04 23.66 -1.08
CA ALA A 89 46.19 24.54 -1.23
C ALA A 89 45.97 25.37 -2.50
N ASP A 90 46.04 26.68 -2.37
CA ASP A 90 45.69 27.70 -3.36
C ASP A 90 46.24 27.44 -4.76
N GLY A 91 45.50 27.96 -5.75
CA GLY A 91 45.53 27.62 -7.17
C GLY A 91 46.82 27.80 -7.96
N ARG A 92 48.02 27.84 -7.38
CA ARG A 92 49.30 27.96 -8.13
C ARG A 92 50.52 27.22 -7.56
N SER A 93 50.45 26.46 -6.45
CA SER A 93 51.64 25.78 -5.89
C SER A 93 51.41 24.32 -5.49
N LEU A 94 51.68 23.41 -6.44
CA LEU A 94 51.62 21.95 -6.29
C LEU A 94 52.96 21.37 -5.79
N LYS A 95 53.39 21.70 -4.57
CA LYS A 95 54.61 21.10 -3.96
C LYS A 95 54.46 20.62 -2.51
N GLY A 96 53.25 20.50 -1.99
CA GLY A 96 53.02 19.98 -0.63
C GLY A 96 51.74 19.14 -0.54
N LEU A 97 51.81 17.85 -0.87
CA LEU A 97 50.74 16.88 -0.61
C LEU A 97 50.62 16.67 0.91
N LYS A 98 49.72 17.39 1.58
CA LYS A 98 49.04 16.84 2.76
C LYS A 98 47.70 16.32 2.26
N ASN A 99 47.56 14.99 2.22
CA ASN A 99 46.30 14.35 1.84
C ASN A 99 45.23 14.74 2.86
N ASN A 100 44.31 15.63 2.49
CA ASN A 100 43.13 16.00 3.30
C ASN A 100 42.07 14.87 3.31
N ALA A 101 42.47 13.63 3.02
CA ALA A 101 41.60 12.48 3.11
C ALA A 101 41.18 12.27 4.56
N LEU A 102 39.91 11.92 4.75
CA LEU A 102 39.43 11.44 6.04
C LEU A 102 40.11 10.09 6.34
N VAL A 103 40.32 9.81 7.61
CA VAL A 103 40.87 8.53 8.05
C VAL A 103 39.79 7.86 8.89
N SER A 104 39.44 6.61 8.58
CA SER A 104 38.58 5.81 9.45
C SER A 104 39.26 5.67 10.81
N GLN A 105 38.51 5.89 11.88
CA GLN A 105 39.02 5.77 13.24
C GLN A 105 39.27 4.30 13.62
N GLU A 106 38.49 3.39 13.05
CA GLU A 106 38.53 1.95 13.38
C GLU A 106 39.50 1.19 12.47
N SER A 107 39.46 1.42 11.15
CA SER A 107 40.30 0.69 10.20
C SER A 107 41.62 1.40 9.86
N GLY A 108 41.70 2.72 10.06
CA GLY A 108 42.85 3.53 9.64
C GLY A 108 42.90 3.80 8.13
N ASP A 109 41.89 3.36 7.36
CA ASP A 109 41.85 3.55 5.91
C ASP A 109 41.57 5.00 5.52
N LYS A 110 42.21 5.45 4.44
CA LYS A 110 41.98 6.78 3.86
C LYS A 110 40.72 6.77 2.99
N ALA A 111 39.82 7.70 3.27
CA ALA A 111 38.53 7.83 2.65
C ALA A 111 38.17 9.27 2.32
N VAL A 112 37.25 9.42 1.40
CA VAL A 112 36.68 10.73 1.03
C VAL A 112 35.32 10.95 1.67
N ILE A 113 34.53 9.88 1.80
CA ILE A 113 33.23 9.88 2.44
C ILE A 113 33.30 8.84 3.56
N ILE A 114 32.87 9.21 4.75
CA ILE A 114 32.69 8.30 5.89
C ILE A 114 31.25 8.42 6.35
N GLN A 115 30.53 7.31 6.31
CA GLN A 115 29.19 7.17 6.85
C GLN A 115 29.23 6.22 8.04
N ARG A 116 28.87 6.74 9.22
CA ARG A 116 28.69 5.96 10.45
C ARG A 116 27.21 5.81 10.71
N THR A 117 26.77 4.58 10.91
CA THR A 117 25.38 4.25 11.20
C THR A 117 25.34 3.42 12.48
N GLN A 118 24.65 3.93 13.48
CA GLN A 118 24.39 3.20 14.73
C GLN A 118 22.95 2.75 14.75
N THR A 119 22.72 1.44 14.80
CA THR A 119 21.38 0.86 14.77
C THR A 119 21.13 0.01 16.02
N TYR A 120 20.04 0.28 16.73
CA TYR A 120 19.62 -0.56 17.85
C TYR A 120 18.90 -1.80 17.32
N ILE A 121 19.43 -2.97 17.67
CA ILE A 121 18.79 -4.25 17.40
C ILE A 121 17.91 -4.58 18.60
N TYR A 122 16.62 -4.81 18.34
CA TYR A 122 15.66 -5.22 19.37
C TYR A 122 15.38 -6.71 19.28
N HIS A 123 15.16 -7.35 20.43
CA HIS A 123 14.67 -8.72 20.46
C HIS A 123 13.18 -8.73 20.20
N GLU A 124 12.72 -9.47 19.20
CA GLU A 124 11.32 -9.80 19.06
C GLU A 124 11.05 -11.08 19.88
N TRP A 125 10.26 -10.98 20.95
CA TRP A 125 9.83 -12.16 21.70
C TRP A 125 8.74 -12.91 20.91
N ARG A 126 9.03 -14.14 20.50
CA ARG A 126 8.00 -15.07 19.99
C ARG A 126 7.21 -15.60 21.18
N GLY A 127 6.06 -15.00 21.45
CA GLY A 127 5.25 -15.39 22.60
C GLY A 127 4.70 -16.81 22.54
N LEU A 128 4.39 -17.35 23.72
CA LEU A 128 3.87 -18.71 23.97
C LEU A 128 2.55 -19.03 23.25
N PHE A 129 1.87 -18.04 22.66
CA PHE A 129 0.52 -18.14 22.08
C PHE A 129 0.42 -17.71 20.60
N GLY A 130 1.52 -17.67 19.84
CA GLY A 130 1.53 -17.71 18.36
C GLY A 130 0.71 -16.69 17.55
N TRP A 131 -0.06 -15.78 18.15
CA TRP A 131 -1.09 -14.97 17.47
C TRP A 131 -0.79 -13.46 17.46
N THR A 132 0.21 -12.96 18.20
CA THR A 132 0.45 -11.51 18.36
C THR A 132 1.64 -10.95 17.56
N SER A 133 2.49 -11.79 16.97
CA SER A 133 3.69 -11.34 16.25
C SER A 133 3.40 -10.83 14.83
N ASP A 134 2.51 -11.48 14.08
CA ASP A 134 2.36 -11.21 12.65
C ASP A 134 1.62 -9.91 12.33
N LEU A 135 0.62 -9.53 13.14
CA LEU A 135 -0.10 -8.27 12.92
C LEU A 135 0.76 -7.05 13.24
N ARG A 136 1.68 -7.16 14.21
CA ARG A 136 2.58 -6.06 14.58
C ARG A 136 3.74 -5.91 13.60
N ALA A 137 4.22 -6.99 12.97
CA ALA A 137 5.21 -6.91 11.89
C ALA A 137 4.67 -6.22 10.62
N ILE A 138 3.35 -6.31 10.37
CA ILE A 138 2.68 -5.69 9.22
C ILE A 138 2.35 -4.21 9.48
N ILE A 139 1.98 -3.85 10.72
CA ILE A 139 1.62 -2.47 11.12
C ILE A 139 2.84 -1.65 11.60
N GLY A 140 3.86 -2.32 12.15
CA GLY A 140 4.94 -1.71 12.95
C GLY A 140 6.26 -1.44 12.23
N ARG A 141 6.39 -1.67 10.91
CA ARG A 141 7.64 -1.37 10.17
C ARG A 141 8.12 0.08 10.27
N SER A 142 7.28 1.00 10.75
CA SER A 142 7.59 2.42 10.86
C SER A 142 7.88 2.91 12.29
N TRP A 143 7.73 2.07 13.33
CA TRP A 143 7.94 2.53 14.70
C TRP A 143 9.41 2.38 15.11
N ASN A 144 10.17 3.45 14.82
CA ASN A 144 11.40 3.85 15.52
C ASN A 144 12.48 2.78 15.67
N LYS A 145 13.01 2.24 14.57
CA LYS A 145 14.45 1.93 14.57
C LYS A 145 15.17 3.26 14.80
N LYS A 146 15.67 3.45 16.02
CA LYS A 146 16.47 4.63 16.36
C LYS A 146 17.82 4.49 15.66
N GLU A 147 17.87 4.94 14.42
CA GLU A 147 19.07 4.93 13.60
C GLU A 147 19.73 6.31 13.71
N SER A 148 20.96 6.35 14.19
CA SER A 148 21.78 7.57 14.12
C SER A 148 22.75 7.42 12.97
N THR A 149 22.55 8.21 11.91
CA THR A 149 23.43 8.23 10.75
C THR A 149 24.19 9.55 10.74
N SER A 150 25.52 9.47 10.80
CA SER A 150 26.42 10.60 10.62
C SER A 150 27.21 10.41 9.33
N MET A 151 27.25 11.45 8.49
CA MET A 151 28.00 11.44 7.24
C MET A 151 29.00 12.60 7.26
N ARG A 152 30.27 12.28 6.99
CA ARG A 152 31.35 13.25 6.79
C ARG A 152 31.89 13.09 5.39
N THR A 153 32.03 14.21 4.70
CA THR A 153 32.48 14.24 3.30
C THR A 153 33.51 15.33 3.15
N VAL A 154 34.60 15.04 2.45
CA VAL A 154 35.56 16.05 1.97
C VAL A 154 35.42 16.22 0.45
N PRO A 155 35.71 17.41 -0.10
CA PRO A 155 35.75 17.59 -1.55
C PRO A 155 36.76 16.64 -2.21
N PHE A 156 36.35 16.04 -3.32
CA PHE A 156 37.15 15.06 -4.04
C PHE A 156 37.03 15.19 -5.54
N ILE A 157 37.98 14.54 -6.20
CA ILE A 157 38.14 14.53 -7.63
C ILE A 157 38.16 13.09 -8.14
N LEU A 158 37.77 12.93 -9.39
CA LEU A 158 37.98 11.70 -10.16
C LEU A 158 39.13 11.91 -11.12
N ILE A 159 40.10 11.00 -11.06
CA ILE A 159 41.26 10.98 -11.95
C ILE A 159 41.21 9.75 -12.87
N GLU A 160 41.73 9.89 -14.08
CA GLU A 160 41.96 8.74 -14.97
C GLU A 160 43.23 7.99 -14.56
N GLY A 161 43.24 6.66 -14.68
CA GLY A 161 44.17 5.69 -14.06
C GLY A 161 45.68 5.86 -14.31
N GLY A 162 46.24 7.00 -13.92
CA GLY A 162 47.65 7.32 -13.83
C GLY A 162 47.98 7.93 -12.46
N GLN A 163 49.28 7.99 -12.13
CA GLN A 163 49.73 8.67 -10.93
C GLN A 163 49.59 10.19 -11.09
N TRP A 164 48.81 10.81 -10.21
CA TRP A 164 48.77 12.26 -10.01
C TRP A 164 50.22 12.79 -9.83
N PRO A 165 50.65 13.89 -10.47
CA PRO A 165 49.88 15.06 -10.88
C PRO A 165 49.65 15.27 -12.40
N GLN A 166 49.93 14.28 -13.26
CA GLN A 166 49.83 14.46 -14.73
C GLN A 166 48.47 14.07 -15.34
N SER A 167 47.54 13.54 -14.54
CA SER A 167 46.21 13.14 -14.99
C SER A 167 45.21 14.31 -14.92
N ASP A 168 44.41 14.48 -15.98
CA ASP A 168 43.22 15.32 -15.91
C ASP A 168 42.27 14.85 -14.81
N PHE A 169 41.54 15.80 -14.23
CA PHE A 169 40.67 15.55 -13.09
C PHE A 169 39.31 16.20 -13.28
N VAL A 170 38.29 15.59 -12.68
CA VAL A 170 36.92 16.12 -12.63
C VAL A 170 36.47 16.25 -11.19
N MET A 171 35.92 17.40 -10.85
CA MET A 171 35.42 17.65 -9.51
C MET A 171 34.00 17.10 -9.36
N VAL A 172 33.77 16.33 -8.28
CA VAL A 172 32.45 15.78 -7.99
C VAL A 172 31.74 16.68 -6.98
N ASN A 173 30.60 17.23 -7.38
CA ASN A 173 29.78 18.06 -6.52
C ASN A 173 28.64 17.25 -5.90
N MET A 174 28.74 17.01 -4.60
CA MET A 174 27.78 16.19 -3.84
C MET A 174 26.54 16.96 -3.39
N ASN A 175 26.49 18.29 -3.57
CA ASN A 175 25.44 19.13 -2.99
C ASN A 175 24.06 18.78 -3.55
N GLY A 176 23.09 18.54 -2.64
CA GLY A 176 21.70 18.22 -3.00
C GLY A 176 21.46 16.77 -3.44
N SER A 177 22.49 15.94 -3.55
CA SER A 177 22.32 14.53 -3.94
C SER A 177 21.76 13.66 -2.81
N LYS A 178 20.72 12.88 -3.09
CA LYS A 178 20.13 11.86 -2.18
C LYS A 178 20.32 10.43 -2.72
N HIS A 179 21.18 10.28 -3.71
CA HIS A 179 21.40 9.04 -4.43
C HIS A 179 22.22 8.05 -3.60
N PRO A 180 22.03 6.73 -3.81
CA PRO A 180 22.85 5.72 -3.14
C PRO A 180 24.32 5.89 -3.57
N LEU A 181 25.23 5.75 -2.60
CA LEU A 181 26.67 5.90 -2.81
C LEU A 181 27.36 4.52 -2.74
N PRO A 182 28.42 4.27 -3.52
CA PRO A 182 29.12 2.99 -3.56
C PRO A 182 30.11 2.87 -2.40
N LEU A 183 29.60 2.92 -1.17
CA LEU A 183 30.40 2.84 0.06
C LEU A 183 30.75 1.38 0.37
N THR A 184 31.98 1.15 0.83
CA THR A 184 32.47 -0.14 1.33
C THR A 184 32.39 -0.18 2.84
N THR A 185 31.77 -1.20 3.41
CA THR A 185 31.77 -1.43 4.86
C THR A 185 33.17 -1.82 5.31
N VAL A 186 33.76 -1.04 6.20
CA VAL A 186 35.10 -1.30 6.79
C VAL A 186 35.04 -1.71 8.25
N TYR A 187 33.96 -1.36 8.93
CA TYR A 187 33.72 -1.77 10.31
C TYR A 187 32.26 -2.16 10.49
N HIS A 188 32.04 -3.31 11.12
CA HIS A 188 30.71 -3.85 11.40
C HIS A 188 30.77 -4.68 12.68
N GLN A 189 30.43 -4.06 13.81
CA GLN A 189 30.51 -4.70 15.12
C GLN A 189 29.21 -4.53 15.90
N LEU A 190 28.74 -5.64 16.47
CA LEU A 190 27.59 -5.68 17.37
C LEU A 190 28.08 -5.58 18.82
N HIS A 191 27.75 -4.48 19.47
CA HIS A 191 27.97 -4.28 20.91
C HIS A 191 26.74 -4.77 21.67
N PRO A 192 26.83 -5.89 22.42
CA PRO A 192 25.71 -6.34 23.24
C PRO A 192 25.42 -5.32 24.34
N ILE A 193 24.14 -5.05 24.57
CA ILE A 193 23.71 -4.21 25.69
C ILE A 193 23.39 -5.15 26.85
N ASN A 194 24.08 -4.96 27.98
CA ASN A 194 23.90 -5.82 29.15
C ASN A 194 22.45 -5.76 29.63
N ALA A 195 21.78 -6.91 29.57
CA ALA A 195 20.46 -7.09 30.11
C ALA A 195 20.50 -6.99 31.64
N SER A 196 19.85 -5.98 32.22
CA SER A 196 19.60 -5.94 33.66
C SER A 196 18.55 -7.01 34.02
N PRO A 197 18.51 -7.52 35.26
CA PRO A 197 17.48 -8.49 35.67
C PRO A 197 16.04 -7.97 35.50
N TYR A 198 15.85 -6.65 35.39
CA TYR A 198 14.57 -6.02 35.07
C TYR A 198 14.14 -6.22 33.59
N THR A 199 15.07 -6.49 32.66
CA THR A 199 14.75 -6.71 31.24
C THR A 199 13.93 -7.99 31.03
N PHE A 200 14.08 -8.98 31.90
CA PHE A 200 13.24 -10.19 31.90
C PHE A 200 11.77 -9.83 32.16
N LEU A 201 11.51 -8.96 33.14
CA LEU A 201 10.15 -8.46 33.43
C LEU A 201 9.63 -7.62 32.25
N GLN A 202 10.47 -6.77 31.67
CA GLN A 202 10.09 -5.95 30.51
C GLN A 202 9.76 -6.79 29.26
N ALA A 203 10.51 -7.86 29.02
CA ALA A 203 10.24 -8.84 27.96
C ALA A 203 8.92 -9.61 28.22
N LEU A 204 8.61 -9.92 29.49
CA LEU A 204 7.36 -10.59 29.88
C LEU A 204 6.12 -9.71 29.65
N PHE A 205 6.25 -8.39 29.78
CA PHE A 205 5.19 -7.40 29.56
C PHE A 205 5.17 -6.80 28.14
N SER A 206 5.57 -7.57 27.13
CA SER A 206 5.37 -7.27 25.70
C SER A 206 6.10 -6.01 25.16
N HIS A 207 7.13 -5.52 25.83
CA HIS A 207 7.95 -4.42 25.34
C HIS A 207 9.19 -4.94 24.60
N GLU A 208 9.43 -4.42 23.40
CA GLU A 208 10.67 -4.65 22.64
C GLU A 208 11.85 -4.09 23.45
N TYR A 209 12.86 -4.92 23.71
CA TYR A 209 14.07 -4.51 24.42
C TYR A 209 15.27 -4.53 23.48
N PRO A 210 16.16 -3.51 23.55
CA PRO A 210 17.35 -3.48 22.72
C PRO A 210 18.34 -4.54 23.22
N VAL A 211 18.75 -5.45 22.33
CA VAL A 211 19.71 -6.53 22.59
C VAL A 211 21.13 -6.06 22.34
N GLY A 212 21.29 -5.17 21.37
CA GLY A 212 22.60 -4.70 20.97
C GLY A 212 22.55 -3.43 20.15
N LEU A 213 23.66 -2.72 20.18
CA LEU A 213 23.96 -1.61 19.30
C LEU A 213 24.86 -2.12 18.19
N LEU A 214 24.38 -2.08 16.95
CA LEU A 214 25.17 -2.41 15.78
C LEU A 214 25.78 -1.12 15.22
N ASP A 215 27.11 -1.03 15.32
CA ASP A 215 27.90 0.05 14.77
C ASP A 215 28.45 -0.38 13.39
N GLU A 216 28.03 0.33 12.36
CA GLU A 216 28.48 0.13 10.98
C GLU A 216 29.17 1.39 10.45
N GLU A 217 30.43 1.26 10.02
CA GLU A 217 31.17 2.32 9.30
C GLU A 217 31.37 1.91 7.84
N LYS A 218 30.87 2.75 6.94
CA LYS A 218 31.07 2.62 5.49
C LYS A 218 31.88 3.79 4.98
N ILE A 219 32.82 3.51 4.10
CA ILE A 219 33.69 4.53 3.52
C ILE A 219 33.67 4.50 2.00
N LEU A 220 33.98 5.64 1.37
CA LEU A 220 34.42 5.70 -0.02
C LEU A 220 35.95 5.83 -0.01
N PRO A 221 36.71 4.73 -0.24
CA PRO A 221 38.16 4.76 -0.12
C PRO A 221 38.80 5.50 -1.28
N VAL A 222 39.96 6.12 -1.01
CA VAL A 222 40.80 6.72 -2.07
C VAL A 222 41.36 5.62 -2.98
N GLY A 223 41.50 5.92 -4.27
CA GLY A 223 41.95 4.98 -5.30
C GLY A 223 40.87 4.02 -5.81
N LYS A 224 39.66 4.02 -5.22
CA LYS A 224 38.56 3.18 -5.72
C LYS A 224 38.08 3.70 -7.06
N GLU A 225 37.99 2.82 -8.06
CA GLU A 225 37.34 3.15 -9.33
C GLU A 225 35.83 3.22 -9.17
N ILE A 226 35.25 4.35 -9.59
CA ILE A 226 33.81 4.55 -9.65
C ILE A 226 33.41 5.24 -10.95
N SER A 227 32.16 5.07 -11.33
CA SER A 227 31.51 5.80 -12.40
C SER A 227 30.60 6.88 -11.84
N ALA A 228 30.80 8.11 -12.30
CA ALA A 228 29.95 9.26 -12.05
C ALA A 228 28.99 9.46 -13.24
N VAL A 229 27.71 9.62 -12.93
CA VAL A 229 26.63 9.84 -13.90
C VAL A 229 25.90 11.11 -13.50
N GLY A 230 25.90 12.11 -14.37
CA GLY A 230 25.27 13.38 -14.00
C GLY A 230 25.42 14.43 -15.08
N ILE A 231 25.19 15.67 -14.66
CA ILE A 231 25.30 16.82 -15.54
C ILE A 231 26.70 17.39 -15.41
N GLY A 232 27.41 17.51 -16.53
CA GLY A 232 28.71 18.16 -16.61
C GLY A 232 28.55 19.68 -16.73
N ARG A 233 29.30 20.45 -15.95
CA ARG A 233 29.41 21.91 -16.10
C ARG A 233 30.87 22.33 -15.97
N LEU A 234 31.27 23.36 -16.68
CA LEU A 234 32.58 23.98 -16.52
C LEU A 234 32.46 25.16 -15.54
N ASN A 235 33.12 25.09 -14.39
CA ASN A 235 33.15 26.17 -13.40
C ASN A 235 34.57 26.74 -13.33
N ASN A 236 34.76 27.98 -13.79
CA ASN A 236 36.06 28.66 -13.80
C ASN A 236 37.19 27.84 -14.45
N GLY A 237 36.89 27.12 -15.54
CA GLY A 237 37.85 26.26 -16.27
C GLY A 237 38.12 24.89 -15.62
N VAL A 238 37.45 24.56 -14.51
CA VAL A 238 37.49 23.24 -13.88
C VAL A 238 36.21 22.48 -14.21
N PRO A 239 36.30 21.25 -14.76
CA PRO A 239 35.11 20.44 -15.00
C PRO A 239 34.50 19.96 -13.68
N GLU A 240 33.21 20.20 -13.50
CA GLU A 240 32.41 19.75 -12.37
C GLU A 240 31.27 18.84 -12.84
N ILE A 241 30.99 17.77 -12.10
CA ILE A 241 29.81 16.93 -12.32
C ILE A 241 28.85 17.09 -11.13
N LYS A 242 27.57 17.31 -11.45
CA LYS A 242 26.46 17.39 -10.50
C LYS A 242 25.49 16.24 -10.70
N ALA A 243 24.86 15.82 -9.61
CA ALA A 243 23.80 14.81 -9.64
C ALA A 243 22.59 15.30 -10.46
N CYS A 244 21.98 14.38 -11.23
CA CYS A 244 20.71 14.60 -11.90
C CYS A 244 19.60 13.92 -11.09
N GLU A 245 18.50 14.63 -10.80
CA GLU A 245 17.38 14.07 -10.02
C GLU A 245 16.57 13.00 -10.78
N ASP A 246 16.59 13.07 -12.11
CA ASP A 246 15.88 12.12 -12.99
C ASP A 246 16.57 10.76 -13.09
N LEU A 247 17.83 10.66 -12.66
CA LEU A 247 18.64 9.46 -12.78
C LEU A 247 18.73 8.75 -11.43
N PRO A 248 18.63 7.41 -11.40
CA PRO A 248 18.72 6.64 -10.14
C PRO A 248 20.17 6.46 -9.64
N PHE A 249 21.16 6.86 -10.44
CA PHE A 249 22.57 6.73 -10.13
C PHE A 249 23.25 8.09 -10.21
N PHE A 250 24.11 8.37 -9.25
CA PHE A 250 25.06 9.48 -9.34
C PHE A 250 26.49 8.96 -9.27
N LEU A 251 26.83 8.23 -8.21
CA LEU A 251 28.08 7.51 -8.08
C LEU A 251 27.78 6.02 -7.97
N THR A 252 28.50 5.19 -8.72
CA THR A 252 28.32 3.73 -8.68
C THR A 252 29.63 3.03 -9.02
N ASP A 253 29.79 1.83 -8.53
CA ASP A 253 30.85 0.88 -8.88
C ASP A 253 30.64 0.22 -10.26
N MET A 254 29.45 0.32 -10.83
CA MET A 254 29.10 -0.32 -12.10
C MET A 254 29.67 0.41 -13.32
N THR A 255 29.93 -0.33 -14.39
CA THR A 255 30.24 0.24 -15.71
C THR A 255 28.97 0.71 -16.43
N LYS A 256 29.10 1.52 -17.48
CA LYS A 256 27.96 1.93 -18.32
C LYS A 256 27.14 0.73 -18.81
N ASP A 257 27.79 -0.33 -19.27
CA ASP A 257 27.10 -1.54 -19.76
C ASP A 257 26.38 -2.29 -18.64
N GLN A 258 27.01 -2.41 -17.48
CA GLN A 258 26.38 -3.01 -16.29
C GLN A 258 25.17 -2.20 -15.82
N MET A 259 25.26 -0.86 -15.83
CA MET A 259 24.11 0.00 -15.55
C MET A 259 22.97 -0.25 -16.54
N LEU A 260 23.27 -0.29 -17.85
CA LEU A 260 22.26 -0.54 -18.87
C LEU A 260 21.56 -1.89 -18.68
N LEU A 261 22.32 -2.93 -18.34
CA LEU A 261 21.77 -4.26 -18.04
C LEU A 261 20.90 -4.24 -16.77
N ASP A 262 21.35 -3.61 -15.69
CA ASP A 262 20.57 -3.48 -14.44
C ASP A 262 19.27 -2.70 -14.64
N LEU A 263 19.32 -1.55 -15.32
CA LEU A 263 18.12 -0.79 -15.65
C LEU A 263 17.18 -1.57 -16.57
N ALA A 264 17.70 -2.28 -17.58
CA ALA A 264 16.88 -3.08 -18.48
C ALA A 264 16.20 -4.24 -17.74
N PHE A 265 16.91 -4.90 -16.83
CA PHE A 265 16.38 -5.97 -16.00
C PHE A 265 15.29 -5.46 -15.05
N LYS A 266 15.55 -4.37 -14.31
CA LYS A 266 14.57 -3.70 -13.45
C LYS A 266 13.33 -3.26 -14.22
N THR A 267 13.52 -2.69 -15.41
CA THR A 267 12.43 -2.26 -16.30
C THR A 267 11.55 -3.44 -16.72
N LYS A 268 12.14 -4.58 -17.11
CA LYS A 268 11.40 -5.80 -17.44
C LYS A 268 10.63 -6.36 -16.24
N ILE A 269 11.27 -6.40 -15.06
CA ILE A 269 10.61 -6.88 -13.83
C ILE A 269 9.42 -6.00 -13.48
N MET A 270 9.59 -4.67 -13.48
CA MET A 270 8.51 -3.75 -13.16
C MET A 270 7.37 -3.80 -14.17
N PHE A 271 7.68 -4.00 -15.45
CA PHE A 271 6.68 -4.17 -16.51
C PHE A 271 5.80 -5.39 -16.26
N TRP A 272 6.40 -6.58 -16.11
CA TRP A 272 5.65 -7.82 -15.89
C TRP A 272 4.98 -7.85 -14.51
N GLY A 273 5.66 -7.34 -13.48
CA GLY A 273 5.09 -7.22 -12.14
C GLY A 273 3.84 -6.33 -12.12
N GLY A 274 3.87 -5.20 -12.83
CA GLY A 274 2.71 -4.31 -12.97
C GLY A 274 1.54 -4.97 -13.68
N ILE A 275 1.78 -5.72 -14.75
CA ILE A 275 0.74 -6.47 -15.48
C ILE A 275 0.09 -7.54 -14.58
N VAL A 276 0.91 -8.32 -13.87
CA VAL A 276 0.41 -9.38 -12.98
C VAL A 276 -0.43 -8.78 -11.84
N LEU A 277 0.08 -7.76 -11.15
CA LEU A 277 -0.65 -7.11 -10.06
C LEU A 277 -1.92 -6.40 -10.55
N GLY A 278 -1.86 -5.76 -11.72
CA GLY A 278 -3.01 -5.09 -12.35
C GLY A 278 -4.12 -6.07 -12.73
N SER A 279 -3.77 -7.17 -13.40
CA SER A 279 -4.75 -8.20 -13.78
C SER A 279 -5.42 -8.86 -12.56
N LEU A 280 -4.65 -9.15 -11.52
CA LEU A 280 -5.17 -9.71 -10.26
C LEU A 280 -6.12 -8.73 -9.56
N SER A 281 -5.76 -7.44 -9.52
CA SER A 281 -6.61 -6.39 -8.97
C SER A 281 -7.94 -6.25 -9.71
N ILE A 282 -7.90 -6.22 -11.05
CA ILE A 282 -9.11 -6.14 -11.90
C ILE A 282 -10.02 -7.34 -11.66
N GLY A 283 -9.46 -8.55 -11.58
CA GLY A 283 -10.23 -9.77 -11.29
C GLY A 283 -10.95 -9.71 -9.94
N ILE A 284 -10.24 -9.30 -8.88
CA ILE A 284 -10.80 -9.23 -7.52
C ILE A 284 -11.86 -8.13 -7.41
N LEU A 285 -11.60 -6.93 -7.95
CA LEU A 285 -12.56 -5.82 -7.93
C LEU A 285 -13.79 -6.13 -8.78
N GLY A 286 -13.61 -6.75 -9.95
CA GLY A 286 -14.70 -7.20 -10.81
C GLY A 286 -15.59 -8.23 -10.11
N TYR A 287 -15.00 -9.21 -9.45
CA TYR A 287 -15.75 -10.21 -8.66
C TYR A 287 -16.53 -9.56 -7.51
N ALA A 288 -15.88 -8.67 -6.74
CA ALA A 288 -16.53 -7.95 -5.64
C ALA A 288 -17.70 -7.08 -6.13
N PHE A 289 -17.52 -6.40 -7.28
CA PHE A 289 -18.57 -5.62 -7.92
C PHE A 289 -19.77 -6.48 -8.31
N VAL A 290 -19.55 -7.60 -9.03
CA VAL A 290 -20.63 -8.52 -9.43
C VAL A 290 -21.35 -9.11 -8.22
N ARG A 291 -20.62 -9.54 -7.19
CA ARG A 291 -21.20 -10.09 -5.95
C ARG A 291 -22.09 -9.06 -5.24
N ASN A 292 -21.64 -7.81 -5.15
CA ASN A 292 -22.43 -6.75 -4.52
C ASN A 292 -23.63 -6.34 -5.39
N TRP A 293 -23.46 -6.31 -6.72
CA TRP A 293 -24.54 -6.03 -7.67
C TRP A 293 -25.66 -7.06 -7.59
N ASN A 294 -25.32 -8.35 -7.53
CA ASN A 294 -26.30 -9.43 -7.40
C ASN A 294 -27.08 -9.33 -6.08
N LYS A 295 -26.38 -9.09 -4.96
CA LYS A 295 -27.04 -8.85 -3.65
C LYS A 295 -27.97 -7.63 -3.68
N TRP A 296 -27.56 -6.55 -4.36
CA TRP A 296 -28.39 -5.36 -4.50
C TRP A 296 -29.61 -5.63 -5.38
N LYS A 297 -29.45 -6.37 -6.48
CA LYS A 297 -30.54 -6.78 -7.37
C LYS A 297 -31.58 -7.61 -6.63
N GLU A 298 -31.16 -8.58 -5.81
CA GLU A 298 -32.04 -9.39 -4.97
C GLU A 298 -32.83 -8.53 -3.96
N ARG A 299 -32.17 -7.59 -3.28
CA ARG A 299 -32.84 -6.66 -2.35
C ARG A 299 -33.84 -5.77 -3.08
N ARG A 300 -33.50 -5.32 -4.30
CA ARG A 300 -34.41 -4.50 -5.12
C ARG A 300 -35.64 -5.29 -5.56
N GLN A 301 -35.47 -6.56 -5.95
CA GLN A 301 -36.60 -7.45 -6.26
C GLN A 301 -37.49 -7.70 -5.05
N ARG A 302 -36.91 -7.94 -3.86
CA ARG A 302 -37.69 -8.07 -2.61
C ARG A 302 -38.49 -6.81 -2.28
N ARG A 303 -37.87 -5.62 -2.38
CA ARG A 303 -38.59 -4.36 -2.16
C ARG A 303 -39.74 -4.15 -3.15
N ILE A 304 -39.54 -4.51 -4.42
CA ILE A 304 -40.60 -4.46 -5.42
C ILE A 304 -41.72 -5.44 -5.03
N GLN A 305 -41.41 -6.69 -4.71
CA GLN A 305 -42.38 -7.69 -4.26
C GLN A 305 -43.15 -7.25 -3.00
N GLU A 306 -42.47 -6.72 -1.99
CA GLU A 306 -43.09 -6.20 -0.76
C GLU A 306 -44.01 -5.02 -1.06
N SER A 307 -43.60 -4.10 -1.93
CA SER A 307 -44.46 -2.98 -2.35
C SER A 307 -45.68 -3.44 -3.16
N THR A 308 -45.52 -4.46 -4.01
CA THR A 308 -46.64 -5.03 -4.78
C THR A 308 -47.60 -5.78 -3.85
N ASN A 309 -47.08 -6.58 -2.92
CA ASN A 309 -47.87 -7.31 -1.91
C ASN A 309 -48.62 -6.34 -0.98
N ALA A 310 -47.98 -5.26 -0.52
CA ALA A 310 -48.63 -4.24 0.30
C ALA A 310 -49.75 -3.50 -0.48
N ALA A 311 -49.54 -3.22 -1.77
CA ALA A 311 -50.58 -2.64 -2.62
C ALA A 311 -51.73 -3.62 -2.93
N THR A 312 -51.47 -4.93 -2.97
CA THR A 312 -52.52 -5.95 -3.14
C THR A 312 -53.32 -6.20 -1.87
N ASP A 313 -52.70 -6.15 -0.69
CA ASP A 313 -53.41 -6.20 0.60
C ASP A 313 -54.34 -4.98 0.77
N ASP A 314 -53.88 -3.77 0.41
CA ASP A 314 -54.69 -2.55 0.49
C ASP A 314 -55.89 -2.59 -0.46
N SER A 315 -55.70 -3.03 -1.71
CA SER A 315 -56.79 -3.18 -2.68
C SER A 315 -57.76 -4.32 -2.33
N THR A 316 -57.29 -5.44 -1.77
CA THR A 316 -58.16 -6.52 -1.27
C THR A 316 -59.02 -6.04 -0.10
N SER A 317 -58.46 -5.20 0.78
CA SER A 317 -59.20 -4.60 1.89
C SER A 317 -60.27 -3.60 1.43
N GLN A 318 -60.04 -2.88 0.33
CA GLN A 318 -61.03 -1.97 -0.27
C GLN A 318 -62.18 -2.73 -0.94
N ILE A 319 -61.92 -3.86 -1.60
CA ILE A 319 -62.95 -4.71 -2.22
C ILE A 319 -63.87 -5.35 -1.16
N ASP A 320 -63.33 -5.80 -0.03
CA ASP A 320 -64.13 -6.31 1.11
C ASP A 320 -65.00 -5.19 1.75
N LEU A 321 -64.62 -3.91 1.63
CA LEU A 321 -65.37 -2.77 2.15
C LEU A 321 -66.51 -2.33 1.21
N GLU A 322 -66.31 -2.38 -0.11
CA GLU A 322 -67.35 -2.02 -1.10
C GLU A 322 -68.51 -3.05 -1.15
N GLU A 323 -68.24 -4.33 -0.89
CA GLU A 323 -69.28 -5.37 -0.75
C GLU A 323 -70.16 -5.19 0.52
N GLU A 324 -69.78 -4.32 1.47
CA GLU A 324 -70.49 -4.08 2.73
C GLU A 324 -71.39 -2.81 2.72
N THR A 325 -71.38 -1.98 1.68
CA THR A 325 -72.11 -0.68 1.61
C THR A 325 -73.39 -0.67 0.75
N GLY A 326 -73.90 -1.82 0.32
CA GLY A 326 -75.25 -1.89 -0.27
C GLY A 326 -76.34 -1.56 0.76
N ASP A 327 -77.52 -1.13 0.30
CA ASP A 327 -78.70 -0.93 1.15
C ASP A 327 -79.17 -2.28 1.70
N VAL A 328 -78.65 -2.66 2.88
CA VAL A 328 -78.94 -3.94 3.54
C VAL A 328 -80.23 -3.77 4.37
N PRO A 329 -81.27 -4.59 4.13
CA PRO A 329 -82.50 -4.54 4.93
C PRO A 329 -82.21 -4.76 6.43
N ASP A 330 -82.90 -4.04 7.32
CA ASP A 330 -82.68 -4.08 8.78
C ASP A 330 -82.65 -5.51 9.37
N GLY A 331 -83.45 -6.43 8.82
CA GLY A 331 -83.51 -7.83 9.25
C GLY A 331 -82.26 -8.68 8.94
N GLU A 332 -81.32 -8.14 8.16
CA GLU A 332 -80.11 -8.83 7.70
C GLU A 332 -78.83 -8.15 8.21
N LEU A 333 -78.94 -7.11 9.04
CA LEU A 333 -77.82 -6.43 9.64
C LEU A 333 -77.18 -7.24 10.79
N CYS A 334 -75.91 -6.99 11.02
CA CYS A 334 -75.14 -7.53 12.13
C CYS A 334 -75.66 -6.98 13.45
N VAL A 335 -75.93 -7.86 14.41
CA VAL A 335 -76.48 -7.47 15.73
C VAL A 335 -75.51 -6.66 16.60
N ILE A 336 -74.22 -6.58 16.22
CA ILE A 336 -73.19 -5.85 16.98
C ILE A 336 -72.99 -4.46 16.40
N CYS A 337 -72.64 -4.35 15.11
CA CYS A 337 -72.36 -3.03 14.52
C CYS A 337 -73.59 -2.36 13.91
N LEU A 338 -74.69 -3.09 13.64
CA LEU A 338 -75.92 -2.59 13.01
C LEU A 338 -75.70 -1.81 11.70
N MET A 339 -74.56 -2.01 11.05
CA MET A 339 -74.14 -1.27 9.85
C MET A 339 -73.90 -2.18 8.65
N ARG A 340 -73.73 -3.49 8.89
CA ARG A 340 -73.17 -4.42 7.88
C ARG A 340 -73.94 -5.72 7.87
N ARG A 341 -74.08 -6.34 6.70
CA ARG A 341 -74.81 -7.60 6.52
C ARG A 341 -74.22 -8.73 7.37
N ARG A 342 -75.07 -9.53 8.01
CA ARG A 342 -74.66 -10.76 8.71
C ARG A 342 -74.18 -11.79 7.68
N ARG A 343 -72.93 -12.24 7.82
CA ARG A 343 -72.29 -13.23 6.94
C ARG A 343 -71.51 -14.30 7.70
N SER A 344 -71.47 -14.26 9.03
CA SER A 344 -70.70 -15.21 9.84
C SER A 344 -71.60 -16.02 10.76
N ALA A 345 -71.53 -17.34 10.65
CA ALA A 345 -72.22 -18.29 11.54
C ALA A 345 -71.26 -18.86 12.57
N PHE A 346 -71.68 -18.93 13.83
CA PHE A 346 -70.84 -19.43 14.93
C PHE A 346 -70.99 -20.95 15.15
N ILE A 347 -69.89 -21.64 15.43
CA ILE A 347 -69.84 -23.09 15.68
C ILE A 347 -69.65 -23.34 17.19
N PRO A 348 -70.43 -24.22 17.84
CA PRO A 348 -71.40 -25.15 17.23
C PRO A 348 -72.85 -24.65 17.17
N CYS A 349 -73.15 -23.42 17.60
CA CYS A 349 -74.54 -22.97 17.77
C CYS A 349 -75.30 -22.68 16.46
N GLY A 350 -74.61 -22.53 15.33
CA GLY A 350 -75.17 -22.27 14.01
C GLY A 350 -75.73 -20.86 13.79
N HIS A 351 -75.67 -19.96 14.78
CA HIS A 351 -76.29 -18.64 14.66
C HIS A 351 -75.52 -17.72 13.70
N LEU A 352 -76.18 -17.34 12.59
CA LEU A 352 -75.72 -16.36 11.60
C LEU A 352 -76.15 -14.95 12.02
N VAL A 353 -75.34 -14.27 12.83
CA VAL A 353 -75.77 -13.02 13.52
C VAL A 353 -74.77 -11.86 13.38
N CYS A 354 -73.54 -12.14 12.94
CA CYS A 354 -72.47 -11.13 12.85
C CYS A 354 -71.98 -10.94 11.42
N CYS A 355 -71.49 -9.73 11.10
CA CYS A 355 -70.63 -9.52 9.93
C CYS A 355 -69.24 -10.13 10.18
N ARG A 356 -68.40 -10.19 9.15
CA ARG A 356 -67.05 -10.79 9.23
C ARG A 356 -66.21 -10.15 10.33
N HIS A 357 -66.17 -8.82 10.38
CA HIS A 357 -65.35 -8.09 11.35
C HIS A 357 -65.82 -8.30 12.78
N CYS A 358 -67.12 -8.19 13.05
CA CYS A 358 -67.67 -8.39 14.38
C CYS A 358 -67.53 -9.84 14.86
N ALA A 359 -67.63 -10.83 13.96
CA ALA A 359 -67.39 -12.22 14.32
C ALA A 359 -65.94 -12.47 14.75
N MET A 360 -64.96 -11.93 14.01
CA MET A 360 -63.55 -12.01 14.42
C MET A 360 -63.28 -11.31 15.76
N SER A 361 -63.97 -10.21 16.05
CA SER A 361 -63.86 -9.55 17.36
C SER A 361 -64.38 -10.45 18.49
N VAL A 362 -65.54 -11.09 18.31
CA VAL A 362 -66.12 -12.03 19.29
C VAL A 362 -65.23 -13.24 19.52
N GLU A 363 -64.61 -13.79 18.46
CA GLU A 363 -63.67 -14.91 18.59
C GLU A 363 -62.41 -14.57 19.39
N ARG A 364 -61.97 -13.30 19.37
CA ARG A 364 -60.77 -12.83 20.08
C ARG A 364 -61.02 -12.52 21.55
N GLU A 365 -62.27 -12.59 22.03
CA GLU A 365 -62.58 -12.40 23.44
C GLU A 365 -62.02 -13.54 24.29
N LEU A 366 -61.70 -13.25 25.57
CA LEU A 366 -61.19 -14.24 26.53
C LEU A 366 -62.13 -15.45 26.71
N VAL A 367 -63.44 -15.23 26.56
CA VAL A 367 -64.46 -16.29 26.63
C VAL A 367 -65.47 -16.06 25.49
N PRO A 368 -65.20 -16.57 24.28
CA PRO A 368 -66.02 -16.27 23.10
C PRO A 368 -67.40 -16.91 23.25
N LYS A 369 -68.45 -16.08 23.23
CA LYS A 369 -69.85 -16.52 23.38
C LYS A 369 -70.71 -15.93 22.29
N CYS A 370 -71.68 -16.71 21.82
CA CYS A 370 -72.64 -16.23 20.83
C CYS A 370 -73.45 -15.06 21.40
N PRO A 371 -73.54 -13.91 20.71
CA PRO A 371 -74.31 -12.75 21.20
C PRO A 371 -75.79 -13.05 21.45
N VAL A 372 -76.33 -14.05 20.76
CA VAL A 372 -77.75 -14.42 20.85
C VAL A 372 -77.98 -15.53 21.88
N CYS A 373 -77.37 -16.70 21.70
CA CYS A 373 -77.64 -17.86 22.57
C CYS A 373 -76.67 -18.01 23.75
N ARG A 374 -75.63 -17.17 23.84
CA ARG A 374 -74.57 -17.20 24.87
C ARG A 374 -73.78 -18.51 24.97
N MET A 375 -73.99 -19.46 24.06
CA MET A 375 -73.20 -20.68 23.97
C MET A 375 -71.75 -20.35 23.60
N ALA A 376 -70.79 -21.05 24.22
CA ALA A 376 -69.37 -20.91 23.91
C ALA A 376 -69.09 -21.26 22.45
N ILE A 377 -68.36 -20.39 21.76
CA ILE A 377 -68.03 -20.52 20.35
C ILE A 377 -66.62 -21.09 20.22
N ARG A 378 -66.41 -22.00 19.25
CA ARG A 378 -65.07 -22.50 18.87
C ARG A 378 -64.47 -21.74 17.70
N SER A 379 -65.31 -21.42 16.72
CA SER A 379 -64.95 -20.68 15.51
C SER A 379 -66.21 -20.15 14.84
N SER A 380 -66.03 -19.26 13.87
CA SER A 380 -67.05 -18.77 12.97
C SER A 380 -66.67 -19.10 11.53
N VAL A 381 -67.69 -19.26 10.69
CA VAL A 381 -67.53 -19.56 9.26
C VAL A 381 -68.28 -18.50 8.47
N ARG A 382 -67.63 -17.98 7.41
CA ARG A 382 -68.28 -17.06 6.45
C ARG A 382 -69.23 -17.86 5.58
N ILE A 383 -70.50 -17.46 5.57
CA ILE A 383 -71.55 -18.02 4.74
C ILE A 383 -71.68 -17.13 3.50
N TYR A 384 -71.54 -17.76 2.34
CA TYR A 384 -71.82 -17.15 1.04
C TYR A 384 -73.23 -17.52 0.65
N ALA A 385 -74.14 -16.54 0.63
CA ALA A 385 -75.46 -16.72 0.05
C ALA A 385 -75.29 -16.75 -1.48
N SER A 386 -75.96 -17.70 -2.13
CA SER A 386 -76.08 -17.80 -3.59
C SER A 386 -76.89 -16.65 -4.17
#